data_AF-A0A2D4M2F3-F1
#
_entry.id   AF-A0A2D4M2F3-F1
#
_cell.length_a   1.000
_cell.length_b   1.000
_cell.length_c   1.000
_cell.angle_alpha   90.00
_cell.angle_beta   90.00
_cell.angle_gamma   90.00
#
_symmetry.space_group_name_H-M   'P 1'
#
loop_
_entity.id
_entity.type
_entity.pdbx_description
1 polymer ?
#
loop_
_entity_poly.entity_id
_entity_poly.type
_entity_poly.pdbx_seq_one_letter_code
_entity_poly.pdbx_strand_id
1 'polypeptide(L)'
;VHGESESARRRRSCRGWQKQKSVRAAMKGEKLFDIRKVFEEAQKPHQNQAKLVESLKHTYNELQDKDCFHEKFVHYLKYVMVIYKREPAVEQVINFVAKFLTSLYDSEKEDAEEEEVENPFLNYLFTFLIKSHPANSNAIRFRVCQLINKVLGSLPENAHIEDELFEQINTAMQLRTKDKVPNVRIQAVLALSRLQDAKNDQCPVVNVYCSLIETDSNSEVRRAVLSCINPSVKTLSKIIGRTMDVKETVRKLAYQVLAEKVHVKTLTIAQRVKLLQQGLNDRSESVKEIVQKQLLQAWLNLAGGNVLELLHHLD
;
A
#
# COMPACT_ATOMS: atom_id res chain seq x y z
N VAL A 1 -37.22 -40.15 -12.70
CA VAL A 1 -37.62 -38.73 -12.62
C VAL A 1 -36.96 -37.99 -13.79
N HIS A 2 -37.53 -38.17 -14.98
CA HIS A 2 -38.33 -37.19 -15.74
C HIS A 2 -37.49 -36.41 -16.76
N GLY A 3 -37.59 -36.89 -18.02
CA GLY A 3 -37.18 -36.16 -19.21
C GLY A 3 -37.98 -34.87 -19.34
N GLU A 4 -37.26 -33.76 -19.47
CA GLU A 4 -37.86 -32.47 -19.72
C GLU A 4 -38.48 -32.45 -21.12
N SER A 5 -39.77 -32.09 -21.20
CA SER A 5 -40.46 -31.96 -22.48
C SER A 5 -39.82 -30.87 -23.34
N GLU A 6 -39.84 -31.06 -24.66
CA GLU A 6 -39.24 -30.14 -25.64
C GLU A 6 -39.82 -28.71 -25.56
N SER A 7 -41.05 -28.60 -25.05
CA SER A 7 -41.73 -27.34 -24.69
C SER A 7 -41.02 -26.60 -23.54
N ALA A 8 -40.50 -27.31 -22.54
CA ALA A 8 -39.77 -26.73 -21.42
C ALA A 8 -38.37 -26.23 -21.82
N ARG A 9 -37.69 -26.90 -22.78
CA ARG A 9 -36.43 -26.42 -23.37
C ARG A 9 -36.63 -25.15 -24.19
N ARG A 10 -37.69 -25.07 -25.02
CA ARG A 10 -38.02 -23.86 -25.78
C ARG A 10 -38.37 -22.68 -24.87
N ARG A 11 -39.11 -22.90 -23.77
CA ARG A 11 -39.42 -21.86 -22.77
C ARG A 11 -38.17 -21.35 -22.04
N ARG A 12 -37.18 -22.20 -21.73
CA ARG A 12 -35.89 -21.78 -21.14
C ARG A 12 -35.04 -20.98 -22.12
N SER A 13 -34.99 -21.38 -23.40
CA SER A 13 -34.29 -20.63 -24.45
C SER A 13 -34.91 -19.25 -24.68
N CYS A 14 -36.25 -19.15 -24.71
CA CYS A 14 -36.94 -17.85 -24.82
C CYS A 14 -36.73 -16.96 -23.59
N ARG A 15 -36.72 -17.52 -22.37
CA ARG A 15 -36.40 -16.75 -21.14
C ARG A 15 -34.95 -16.27 -21.12
N GLY A 16 -33.99 -17.08 -21.57
CA GLY A 16 -32.58 -16.68 -21.72
C GLY A 16 -32.40 -15.56 -22.75
N TRP A 17 -33.10 -15.65 -23.89
CA TRP A 17 -33.14 -14.60 -24.92
C TRP A 17 -33.86 -13.33 -24.46
N GLN A 18 -34.95 -13.44 -23.69
CA GLN A 18 -35.64 -12.29 -23.10
C GLN A 18 -34.81 -11.63 -21.99
N LYS A 19 -34.03 -12.40 -21.21
CA LYS A 19 -33.09 -11.86 -20.21
C LYS A 19 -31.91 -11.16 -20.91
N GLN A 20 -31.35 -11.74 -21.98
CA GLN A 20 -30.32 -11.08 -22.80
C GLN A 20 -30.84 -9.86 -23.58
N LYS A 21 -32.09 -9.89 -24.09
CA LYS A 21 -32.74 -8.74 -24.71
C LYS A 21 -33.09 -7.67 -23.68
N SER A 22 -33.49 -8.04 -22.46
CA SER A 22 -33.75 -7.12 -21.35
C SER A 22 -32.46 -6.43 -20.90
N VAL A 23 -31.36 -7.17 -20.74
CA VAL A 23 -30.02 -6.61 -20.47
C VAL A 23 -29.56 -5.70 -21.62
N ARG A 24 -29.76 -6.10 -22.88
CA ARG A 24 -29.42 -5.26 -24.06
C ARG A 24 -30.36 -4.06 -24.26
N ALA A 25 -31.59 -4.12 -23.75
CA ALA A 25 -32.56 -3.03 -23.84
C ALA A 25 -32.42 -2.04 -22.67
N ALA A 26 -32.05 -2.51 -21.48
CA ALA A 26 -31.63 -1.66 -20.36
C ALA A 26 -30.35 -0.87 -20.71
N MET A 27 -29.47 -1.44 -21.53
CA MET A 27 -28.27 -0.76 -22.06
C MET A 27 -28.53 0.32 -23.12
N LYS A 28 -29.79 0.67 -23.44
CA LYS A 28 -30.11 1.68 -24.47
C LYS A 28 -30.59 3.03 -23.94
N GLY A 29 -30.58 3.26 -22.62
CA GLY A 29 -31.03 4.52 -22.03
C GLY A 29 -30.03 5.24 -21.11
N GLU A 30 -29.05 4.53 -20.55
CA GLU A 30 -28.04 5.14 -19.70
C GLU A 30 -26.82 5.56 -20.54
N LYS A 31 -26.33 6.79 -20.35
CA LYS A 31 -24.98 7.17 -20.81
C LYS A 31 -23.98 6.24 -20.14
N LEU A 32 -23.70 5.09 -20.74
CA LEU A 32 -22.73 4.13 -20.24
C LEU A 32 -21.35 4.79 -20.29
N PHE A 33 -20.90 5.35 -19.17
CA PHE A 33 -19.58 5.94 -19.08
C PHE A 33 -18.54 4.83 -19.26
N ASP A 34 -17.61 5.04 -20.18
CA ASP A 34 -16.69 4.00 -20.61
C ASP A 34 -15.47 3.99 -19.69
N ILE A 35 -15.45 3.06 -18.72
CA ILE A 35 -14.29 2.85 -17.82
C ILE A 35 -12.99 2.76 -18.62
N ARG A 36 -13.05 2.19 -19.83
CA ARG A 36 -11.93 2.17 -20.76
C ARG A 36 -11.41 3.57 -21.06
N LYS A 37 -12.28 4.50 -21.44
CA LYS A 37 -11.90 5.89 -21.74
C LYS A 37 -11.32 6.57 -20.52
N VAL A 38 -11.87 6.34 -19.33
CA VAL A 38 -11.29 6.90 -18.10
C VAL A 38 -9.87 6.39 -17.87
N PHE A 39 -9.63 5.09 -18.10
CA PHE A 39 -8.29 4.51 -17.98
C PHE A 39 -7.35 4.99 -19.10
N GLU A 40 -7.84 5.22 -20.31
CA GLU A 40 -7.09 5.82 -21.42
C GLU A 40 -6.71 7.28 -21.11
N GLU A 41 -7.63 8.07 -20.55
CA GLU A 41 -7.35 9.44 -20.11
C GLU A 41 -6.39 9.47 -18.92
N ALA A 42 -6.54 8.57 -17.95
CA ALA A 42 -5.68 8.48 -16.78
C ALA A 42 -4.21 8.18 -17.14
N GLN A 43 -3.93 7.59 -18.31
CA GLN A 43 -2.57 7.33 -18.79
C GLN A 43 -1.83 8.61 -19.22
N LYS A 44 -2.54 9.71 -19.51
CA LYS A 44 -1.94 10.91 -20.09
C LYS A 44 -1.16 11.73 -19.03
N PRO A 45 0.07 12.21 -19.32
CA PRO A 45 0.91 12.90 -18.33
C PRO A 45 0.32 14.17 -17.71
N HIS A 46 -0.43 14.97 -18.48
CA HIS A 46 -0.99 16.26 -18.05
C HIS A 46 -2.48 16.20 -17.72
N GLN A 47 -3.01 15.00 -17.50
CA GLN A 47 -4.43 14.84 -17.19
C GLN A 47 -4.74 15.25 -15.75
N ASN A 48 -5.79 16.05 -15.59
CA ASN A 48 -6.30 16.38 -14.26
C ASN A 48 -7.01 15.15 -13.65
N GLN A 49 -6.27 14.39 -12.83
CA GLN A 49 -6.80 13.19 -12.19
C GLN A 49 -7.95 13.49 -11.23
N ALA A 50 -7.97 14.65 -10.55
CA ALA A 50 -9.05 14.99 -9.64
C ALA A 50 -10.39 15.11 -10.40
N LYS A 51 -10.38 15.74 -11.59
CA LYS A 51 -11.57 15.80 -12.46
C LYS A 51 -12.03 14.43 -12.94
N LEU A 52 -11.09 13.52 -13.27
CA LEU A 52 -11.43 12.15 -13.65
C LEU A 52 -12.05 11.37 -12.49
N VAL A 53 -11.48 11.52 -11.29
CA VAL A 53 -11.99 10.89 -10.06
C VAL A 53 -13.40 11.37 -9.78
N GLU A 54 -13.65 12.68 -9.73
CA GLU A 54 -14.98 13.25 -9.50
C GLU A 54 -16.00 12.81 -10.56
N SER A 55 -15.62 12.84 -11.84
CA SER A 55 -16.50 12.39 -12.92
C SER A 55 -16.87 10.91 -12.80
N LEU A 56 -15.91 10.05 -12.44
CA LEU A 56 -16.17 8.62 -12.28
C LEU A 56 -16.96 8.35 -10.99
N LYS A 57 -16.70 9.10 -9.92
CA LYS A 57 -17.42 9.02 -8.64
C LYS A 57 -18.88 9.40 -8.82
N HIS A 58 -19.18 10.51 -9.49
CA HIS A 58 -20.55 10.89 -9.85
C HIS A 58 -21.26 9.77 -10.60
N THR A 59 -20.61 9.24 -11.64
CA THR A 59 -21.17 8.12 -12.43
C THR A 59 -21.44 6.90 -11.54
N TYR A 60 -20.48 6.52 -10.69
CA TYR A 60 -20.62 5.38 -9.81
C TYR A 60 -21.79 5.53 -8.81
N ASN A 61 -22.02 6.74 -8.33
CA ASN A 61 -23.10 7.06 -7.40
C ASN A 61 -24.49 7.05 -8.06
N GLU A 62 -24.58 7.34 -9.37
CA GLU A 62 -25.84 7.27 -10.12
C GLU A 62 -26.28 5.83 -10.47
N LEU A 63 -25.39 4.84 -10.32
CA LEU A 63 -25.70 3.45 -10.67
C LEU A 63 -26.60 2.80 -9.62
N GLN A 64 -27.72 2.24 -10.10
CA GLN A 64 -28.59 1.39 -9.27
C GLN A 64 -27.95 0.03 -8.98
N ASP A 65 -27.32 -0.58 -9.99
CA ASP A 65 -26.57 -1.83 -9.88
C ASP A 65 -25.08 -1.57 -10.12
N LYS A 66 -24.28 -1.77 -9.07
CA LYS A 66 -22.84 -1.50 -9.05
C LYS A 66 -22.00 -2.72 -9.45
N ASP A 67 -22.58 -3.93 -9.50
CA ASP A 67 -21.82 -5.16 -9.78
C ASP A 67 -21.21 -5.15 -11.19
N CYS A 68 -22.00 -4.73 -12.19
CA CYS A 68 -21.53 -4.62 -13.57
C CYS A 68 -20.37 -3.61 -13.69
N PHE A 69 -20.39 -2.54 -12.89
CA PHE A 69 -19.30 -1.58 -12.83
C PHE A 69 -18.06 -2.21 -12.22
N HIS A 70 -18.18 -2.90 -11.08
CA HIS A 70 -17.06 -3.57 -10.40
C HIS A 70 -16.35 -4.56 -11.33
N GLU A 71 -17.12 -5.41 -12.02
CA GLU A 71 -16.60 -6.38 -12.98
C GLU A 71 -15.85 -5.73 -14.15
N LYS A 72 -16.46 -4.70 -14.76
CA LYS A 72 -15.83 -3.97 -15.88
C LYS A 72 -14.59 -3.20 -15.43
N PHE A 73 -14.61 -2.64 -14.22
CA PHE A 73 -13.45 -1.95 -13.67
C PHE A 73 -12.26 -2.91 -13.52
N VAL A 74 -12.49 -4.07 -12.90
CA VAL A 74 -11.47 -5.11 -12.77
C VAL A 74 -11.03 -5.65 -14.14
N HIS A 75 -11.95 -5.78 -15.11
CA HIS A 75 -11.61 -6.17 -16.48
C HIS A 75 -10.55 -5.25 -17.09
N TYR A 76 -10.74 -3.93 -17.01
CA TYR A 76 -9.76 -2.97 -17.55
C TYR A 76 -8.51 -2.84 -16.69
N LEU A 77 -8.61 -3.00 -15.36
CA LEU A 77 -7.47 -3.02 -14.47
C LEU A 77 -6.47 -4.13 -14.80
N LYS A 78 -6.93 -5.29 -15.28
CA LYS A 78 -6.05 -6.40 -15.66
C LYS A 78 -5.02 -6.04 -16.73
N TYR A 79 -5.33 -5.09 -17.63
CA TYR A 79 -4.39 -4.66 -18.67
C TYR A 79 -3.13 -4.00 -18.11
N VAL A 80 -3.25 -3.25 -17.01
CA VAL A 80 -2.09 -2.66 -16.34
C VAL A 80 -1.42 -3.63 -15.36
N MET A 81 -2.17 -4.60 -14.83
CA MET A 81 -1.64 -5.61 -13.90
C MET A 81 -0.65 -6.59 -14.52
N VAL A 82 -0.73 -6.83 -15.84
CA VAL A 82 0.18 -7.74 -16.54
C VAL A 82 1.53 -7.09 -16.92
N ILE A 83 1.70 -5.79 -16.64
CA ILE A 83 2.91 -5.03 -17.01
C ILE A 83 3.83 -4.89 -15.79
N TYR A 84 4.98 -5.59 -15.80
CA TYR A 84 5.96 -5.52 -14.70
C TYR A 84 6.74 -4.20 -14.69
N LYS A 85 7.14 -3.70 -15.87
CA LYS A 85 7.93 -2.47 -15.99
C LYS A 85 7.13 -1.27 -15.49
N ARG A 86 7.80 -0.36 -14.78
CA ARG A 86 7.20 0.87 -14.23
C ARG A 86 7.06 1.95 -15.30
N GLU A 87 6.27 1.65 -16.34
CA GLU A 87 5.92 2.61 -17.38
C GLU A 87 5.08 3.76 -16.77
N PRO A 88 5.38 5.04 -17.05
CA PRO A 88 4.65 6.16 -16.46
C PRO A 88 3.14 6.09 -16.65
N ALA A 89 2.68 5.72 -17.85
CA ALA A 89 1.25 5.55 -18.16
C ALA A 89 0.57 4.52 -17.24
N VAL A 90 1.25 3.40 -16.97
CA VAL A 90 0.75 2.37 -16.06
C VAL A 90 0.70 2.89 -14.63
N GLU A 91 1.78 3.51 -14.15
CA GLU A 91 1.83 4.06 -12.78
C GLU A 91 0.74 5.12 -12.56
N GLN A 92 0.40 5.92 -13.59
CA GLN A 92 -0.69 6.90 -13.51
C GLN A 92 -2.06 6.23 -13.36
N VAL A 93 -2.34 5.14 -14.08
CA VAL A 93 -3.58 4.37 -13.89
C VAL A 93 -3.63 3.78 -12.48
N ILE A 94 -2.53 3.19 -11.99
CA ILE A 94 -2.49 2.62 -10.63
C ILE A 94 -2.74 3.72 -9.58
N ASN A 95 -2.18 4.92 -9.76
CA ASN A 95 -2.43 6.07 -8.88
C ASN A 95 -3.89 6.53 -8.95
N PHE A 96 -4.45 6.62 -10.16
CA PHE A 96 -5.84 6.97 -10.37
C PHE A 96 -6.79 5.98 -9.66
N VAL A 97 -6.54 4.68 -9.78
CA VAL A 97 -7.34 3.62 -9.14
C VAL A 97 -7.35 3.81 -7.62
N ALA A 98 -6.19 4.03 -7.00
CA ALA A 98 -6.12 4.26 -5.56
C ALA A 98 -6.90 5.52 -5.14
N LYS A 99 -6.71 6.65 -5.84
CA LYS A 99 -7.43 7.90 -5.57
C LYS A 99 -8.94 7.75 -5.74
N PHE A 100 -9.38 7.05 -6.79
CA PHE A 100 -10.80 6.84 -7.04
C PHE A 100 -11.45 6.05 -5.91
N LEU A 101 -10.85 4.93 -5.49
CA LEU A 101 -11.39 4.11 -4.40
C LEU A 101 -11.47 4.88 -3.08
N THR A 102 -10.43 5.66 -2.76
CA THR A 102 -10.42 6.51 -1.57
C THR A 102 -11.48 7.60 -1.66
N SER A 103 -11.71 8.21 -2.83
CA SER A 103 -12.73 9.25 -2.97
C SER A 103 -14.15 8.77 -2.66
N LEU A 104 -14.41 7.46 -2.74
CA LEU A 104 -15.69 6.86 -2.37
C LEU A 104 -15.90 6.82 -0.84
N TYR A 105 -14.82 6.89 -0.05
CA TYR A 105 -14.91 7.05 1.41
C TYR A 105 -15.23 8.48 1.84
N ASP A 106 -14.80 9.49 1.06
CA ASP A 106 -14.96 10.89 1.44
C ASP A 106 -16.39 11.41 1.28
N SER A 107 -17.21 10.80 0.40
CA SER A 107 -18.60 11.24 0.14
C SER A 107 -19.58 11.02 1.27
N GLU A 108 -19.28 10.12 2.21
CA GLU A 108 -20.28 9.64 3.17
C GLU A 108 -20.15 10.35 4.54
N LYS A 109 -19.28 11.35 4.66
CA LYS A 109 -19.05 12.11 5.91
C LYS A 109 -19.73 13.49 5.97
N GLU A 110 -20.24 14.01 4.85
CA GLU A 110 -20.88 15.34 4.87
C GLU A 110 -22.31 15.31 5.42
N ASP A 111 -22.99 14.15 5.45
CA ASP A 111 -24.41 14.03 5.86
C ASP A 111 -24.75 12.87 6.81
N ALA A 112 -23.81 11.98 7.19
CA ALA A 112 -24.09 10.84 8.07
C ALA A 112 -23.37 10.98 9.42
N GLU A 113 -24.13 10.99 10.51
CA GLU A 113 -23.65 10.65 11.85
C GLU A 113 -22.81 9.38 11.76
N GLU A 114 -21.62 9.38 12.38
CA GLU A 114 -20.63 8.31 12.66
C GLU A 114 -20.97 6.82 12.40
N GLU A 115 -21.65 6.47 11.31
CA GLU A 115 -21.93 5.11 10.90
C GLU A 115 -20.73 4.58 10.11
N GLU A 116 -20.38 3.31 10.37
CA GLU A 116 -19.35 2.60 9.63
C GLU A 116 -19.78 2.47 8.17
N VAL A 117 -19.29 3.38 7.34
CA VAL A 117 -19.52 3.35 5.90
C VAL A 117 -18.78 2.15 5.30
N GLU A 118 -19.52 1.08 5.05
CA GLU A 118 -19.03 -0.03 4.26
C GLU A 118 -18.84 0.43 2.82
N ASN A 119 -17.67 0.16 2.23
CA ASN A 119 -17.38 0.47 0.83
C ASN A 119 -17.37 -0.82 0.00
N PRO A 120 -18.51 -1.20 -0.64
CA PRO A 120 -18.62 -2.49 -1.32
C PRO A 120 -17.61 -2.65 -2.45
N PHE A 121 -17.24 -1.55 -3.11
CA PHE A 121 -16.29 -1.61 -4.21
C PHE A 121 -14.85 -1.82 -3.75
N LEU A 122 -14.48 -1.22 -2.62
CA LEU A 122 -13.19 -1.49 -2.00
C LEU A 122 -13.08 -2.98 -1.60
N ASN A 123 -14.12 -3.52 -0.95
CA ASN A 123 -14.18 -4.93 -0.55
C ASN A 123 -14.08 -5.85 -1.76
N TYR A 124 -14.81 -5.55 -2.84
CA TYR A 124 -14.74 -6.27 -4.11
C TYR A 124 -13.32 -6.26 -4.68
N LEU A 125 -12.67 -5.10 -4.72
CA LEU A 125 -11.34 -4.99 -5.28
C LEU A 125 -10.28 -5.71 -4.43
N PHE A 126 -10.28 -5.53 -3.11
CA PHE A 126 -9.35 -6.25 -2.25
C PHE A 126 -9.53 -7.76 -2.37
N THR A 127 -10.77 -8.25 -2.41
CA THR A 127 -11.07 -9.66 -2.66
C THR A 127 -10.47 -10.14 -3.99
N PHE A 128 -10.62 -9.37 -5.06
CA PHE A 128 -9.99 -9.69 -6.35
C PHE A 128 -8.45 -9.71 -6.28
N LEU A 129 -7.85 -8.73 -5.60
CA LEU A 129 -6.41 -8.61 -5.45
C LEU A 129 -5.83 -9.77 -4.61
N ILE A 130 -6.47 -10.12 -3.50
CA ILE A 130 -6.11 -11.28 -2.66
C ILE A 130 -6.19 -12.57 -3.50
N LYS A 131 -7.30 -12.82 -4.20
CA LYS A 131 -7.42 -14.00 -5.09
C LYS A 131 -6.35 -14.05 -6.18
N SER A 132 -5.79 -12.90 -6.57
CA SER A 132 -4.77 -12.77 -7.61
C SER A 132 -3.33 -12.79 -7.08
N HIS A 133 -3.10 -12.63 -5.78
CA HIS A 133 -1.75 -12.57 -5.20
C HIS A 133 -0.88 -13.82 -5.42
N PRO A 134 -1.41 -15.06 -5.61
CA PRO A 134 -0.57 -16.23 -5.85
C PRO A 134 -0.30 -16.49 -7.34
N ALA A 135 -0.67 -15.57 -8.25
CA ALA A 135 -0.50 -15.75 -9.69
C ALA A 135 0.94 -16.11 -10.10
N ASN A 136 1.09 -16.95 -11.14
CA ASN A 136 2.41 -17.36 -11.63
C ASN A 136 3.25 -16.16 -12.13
N SER A 137 2.60 -15.22 -12.83
CA SER A 137 3.23 -14.01 -13.35
C SER A 137 3.79 -13.12 -12.24
N ASN A 138 5.07 -12.77 -12.33
CA ASN A 138 5.72 -11.80 -11.44
C ASN A 138 5.13 -10.40 -11.58
N ALA A 139 4.68 -10.01 -12.78
CA ALA A 139 4.01 -8.75 -13.04
C ALA A 139 2.73 -8.62 -12.20
N ILE A 140 1.89 -9.65 -12.25
CA ILE A 140 0.62 -9.67 -11.51
C ILE A 140 0.90 -9.62 -10.01
N ARG A 141 1.81 -10.44 -9.49
CA ARG A 141 2.16 -10.43 -8.06
C ARG A 141 2.67 -9.07 -7.59
N PHE A 142 3.54 -8.44 -8.38
CA PHE A 142 4.02 -7.08 -8.11
C PHE A 142 2.88 -6.06 -8.07
N ARG A 143 2.02 -6.07 -9.10
CA ARG A 143 0.91 -5.11 -9.24
C ARG A 143 -0.17 -5.31 -8.17
N VAL A 144 -0.43 -6.54 -7.77
CA VAL A 144 -1.32 -6.85 -6.63
C VAL A 144 -0.81 -6.20 -5.36
N CYS A 145 0.44 -6.48 -4.97
CA CYS A 145 1.03 -5.88 -3.77
C CYS A 145 1.10 -4.34 -3.87
N GLN A 146 1.40 -3.81 -5.06
CA GLN A 146 1.47 -2.37 -5.28
C GLN A 146 0.10 -1.69 -5.14
N LEU A 147 -0.96 -2.28 -5.68
CA LEU A 147 -2.32 -1.77 -5.55
C LEU A 147 -2.77 -1.83 -4.09
N ILE A 148 -2.55 -2.96 -3.39
CA ILE A 148 -2.87 -3.07 -1.96
C ILE A 148 -2.14 -1.98 -1.16
N ASN A 149 -0.83 -1.84 -1.36
CA ASN A 149 -0.03 -0.78 -0.74
C ASN A 149 -0.61 0.62 -1.01
N LYS A 150 -0.88 0.95 -2.28
CA LYS A 150 -1.37 2.29 -2.63
C LYS A 150 -2.75 2.58 -2.10
N VAL A 151 -3.67 1.62 -2.19
CA VAL A 151 -5.03 1.78 -1.68
C VAL A 151 -4.99 1.94 -0.17
N LEU A 152 -4.34 1.03 0.56
CA LEU A 152 -4.16 1.16 2.01
C LEU A 152 -3.49 2.47 2.37
N GLY A 153 -2.43 2.88 1.69
CA GLY A 153 -1.73 4.14 1.95
C GLY A 153 -2.54 5.40 1.66
N SER A 154 -3.58 5.31 0.83
CA SER A 154 -4.46 6.45 0.51
C SER A 154 -5.71 6.53 1.39
N LEU A 155 -6.11 5.45 2.08
CA LEU A 155 -7.25 5.51 3.00
C LEU A 155 -7.02 6.53 4.14
N PRO A 156 -8.06 7.20 4.66
CA PRO A 156 -7.92 8.01 5.86
C PRO A 156 -7.53 7.17 7.09
N GLU A 157 -7.08 7.80 8.17
CA GLU A 157 -6.70 7.10 9.42
C GLU A 157 -7.88 6.38 10.07
N ASN A 158 -9.09 6.95 9.92
CA ASN A 158 -10.33 6.40 10.46
C ASN A 158 -11.09 5.50 9.46
N ALA A 159 -10.45 5.05 8.37
CA ALA A 159 -11.09 4.13 7.44
C ALA A 159 -11.33 2.78 8.14
N HIS A 160 -12.58 2.29 8.05
CA HIS A 160 -12.94 0.96 8.51
C HIS A 160 -12.71 -0.06 7.39
N ILE A 161 -12.04 -1.16 7.70
CA ILE A 161 -11.91 -2.36 6.87
C ILE A 161 -12.37 -3.52 7.75
N GLU A 162 -13.28 -4.33 7.24
CA GLU A 162 -13.78 -5.50 7.95
C GLU A 162 -12.63 -6.42 8.40
N ASP A 163 -12.70 -6.91 9.64
CA ASP A 163 -11.65 -7.71 10.28
C ASP A 163 -11.24 -8.93 9.44
N GLU A 164 -12.20 -9.65 8.83
CA GLU A 164 -11.89 -10.81 7.98
C GLU A 164 -11.05 -10.39 6.77
N LEU A 165 -11.44 -9.30 6.09
CA LEU A 165 -10.72 -8.78 4.95
C LEU A 165 -9.32 -8.28 5.35
N PHE A 166 -9.23 -7.60 6.50
CA PHE A 166 -7.97 -7.15 7.08
C PHE A 166 -6.99 -8.32 7.30
N GLU A 167 -7.45 -9.41 7.92
CA GLU A 167 -6.65 -10.61 8.17
C GLU A 167 -6.23 -11.31 6.87
N GLN A 168 -7.11 -11.34 5.87
CA GLN A 168 -6.78 -11.88 4.53
C GLN A 168 -5.68 -11.05 3.85
N ILE A 169 -5.76 -9.71 3.90
CA ILE A 169 -4.73 -8.82 3.36
C ILE A 169 -3.39 -9.05 4.09
N ASN A 170 -3.44 -9.09 5.44
CA ASN A 170 -2.26 -9.28 6.28
C ASN A 170 -1.56 -10.61 5.93
N THR A 171 -2.31 -11.72 5.92
CA THR A 171 -1.81 -13.05 5.57
C THR A 171 -1.21 -13.08 4.16
N ALA A 172 -1.92 -12.52 3.17
CA ALA A 172 -1.46 -12.48 1.79
C ALA A 172 -0.14 -11.71 1.65
N MET A 173 -0.04 -10.52 2.25
CA MET A 173 1.16 -9.68 2.15
C MET A 173 2.32 -10.28 2.94
N GLN A 174 2.10 -10.85 4.12
CA GLN A 174 3.14 -11.62 4.83
C GLN A 174 3.71 -12.74 3.96
N LEU A 175 2.86 -13.50 3.23
CA LEU A 175 3.36 -14.53 2.31
C LEU A 175 4.18 -13.92 1.17
N ARG A 176 3.76 -12.77 0.63
CA ARG A 176 4.47 -12.06 -0.45
C ARG A 176 5.79 -11.42 0.01
N THR A 177 6.01 -11.21 1.30
CA THR A 177 7.35 -10.85 1.79
C THR A 177 8.40 -11.94 1.60
N LYS A 178 7.99 -13.18 1.27
CA LYS A 178 8.90 -14.30 0.94
C LYS A 178 8.99 -14.56 -0.56
N ASP A 179 8.48 -13.65 -1.39
CA ASP A 179 8.47 -13.82 -2.84
C ASP A 179 9.88 -13.88 -3.44
N LYS A 180 10.06 -14.68 -4.50
CA LYS A 180 11.34 -14.80 -5.21
C LYS A 180 11.81 -13.47 -5.81
N VAL A 181 10.89 -12.59 -6.18
CA VAL A 181 11.17 -11.31 -6.85
C VAL A 181 11.27 -10.19 -5.81
N PRO A 182 12.43 -9.51 -5.69
CA PRO A 182 12.62 -8.46 -4.68
C PRO A 182 11.59 -7.33 -4.73
N ASN A 183 11.22 -6.87 -5.94
CA ASN A 183 10.21 -5.81 -6.09
C ASN A 183 8.82 -6.21 -5.58
N VAL A 184 8.47 -7.50 -5.60
CA VAL A 184 7.22 -8.00 -4.98
C VAL A 184 7.35 -7.91 -3.46
N ARG A 185 8.48 -8.36 -2.89
CA ARG A 185 8.76 -8.24 -1.45
C ARG A 185 8.73 -6.80 -0.97
N ILE A 186 9.31 -5.86 -1.72
CA ILE A 186 9.26 -4.42 -1.42
C ILE A 186 7.80 -3.96 -1.32
N GLN A 187 6.97 -4.23 -2.31
CA GLN A 187 5.56 -3.78 -2.27
C GLN A 187 4.78 -4.46 -1.16
N ALA A 188 5.06 -5.73 -0.84
CA ALA A 188 4.44 -6.43 0.28
C ALA A 188 4.84 -5.81 1.64
N VAL A 189 6.12 -5.46 1.81
CA VAL A 189 6.61 -4.73 2.98
C VAL A 189 5.89 -3.38 3.08
N LEU A 190 5.82 -2.60 2.01
CA LEU A 190 5.13 -1.30 2.03
C LEU A 190 3.64 -1.45 2.34
N ALA A 191 2.96 -2.46 1.78
CA ALA A 191 1.54 -2.73 2.08
C ALA A 191 1.30 -3.06 3.55
N LEU A 192 2.21 -3.81 4.18
CA LEU A 192 2.13 -4.17 5.59
C LEU A 192 2.37 -3.00 6.54
N SER A 193 2.85 -1.84 6.07
CA SER A 193 3.29 -0.77 6.97
C SER A 193 2.18 -0.23 7.85
N ARG A 194 0.95 -0.13 7.32
CA ARG A 194 -0.26 0.28 8.05
C ARG A 194 -0.90 -0.82 8.90
N LEU A 195 -0.42 -2.06 8.77
CA LEU A 195 -0.94 -3.24 9.47
C LEU A 195 -0.05 -3.63 10.66
N GLN A 196 0.97 -2.82 10.97
CA GLN A 196 1.82 -3.00 12.14
C GLN A 196 1.09 -2.49 13.39
N ASP A 197 1.12 -3.27 14.45
CA ASP A 197 0.78 -2.81 15.79
C ASP A 197 2.04 -2.79 16.65
N ALA A 198 2.58 -1.59 16.87
CA ALA A 198 3.80 -1.40 17.67
C ALA A 198 3.57 -1.60 19.18
N LYS A 199 2.31 -1.59 19.65
CA LYS A 199 1.94 -1.85 21.05
C LYS A 199 1.78 -3.33 21.35
N ASN A 200 1.54 -4.13 20.32
CA ASN A 200 1.45 -5.58 20.41
C ASN A 200 2.81 -6.24 20.18
N ASP A 201 3.44 -6.72 21.25
CA ASP A 201 4.73 -7.42 21.20
C ASP A 201 4.72 -8.69 20.34
N GLN A 202 3.53 -9.26 20.10
CA GLN A 202 3.31 -10.44 19.25
C GLN A 202 2.81 -10.09 17.84
N CYS A 203 2.86 -8.82 17.44
CA CYS A 203 2.47 -8.42 16.10
C CYS A 203 3.27 -9.21 15.03
N PRO A 204 2.59 -9.98 14.16
CA PRO A 204 3.26 -10.82 13.18
C PRO A 204 4.03 -9.99 12.14
N VAL A 205 3.54 -8.79 11.81
CA VAL A 205 4.20 -7.87 10.88
C VAL A 205 5.55 -7.41 11.42
N VAL A 206 5.62 -7.05 12.71
CA VAL A 206 6.87 -6.66 13.37
C VAL A 206 7.88 -7.80 13.35
N ASN A 207 7.44 -9.05 13.57
CA ASN A 207 8.31 -10.23 13.46
C ASN A 207 8.87 -10.41 12.05
N VAL A 208 8.02 -10.25 11.02
CA VAL A 208 8.44 -10.30 9.61
C VAL A 208 9.49 -9.22 9.33
N TYR A 209 9.27 -7.99 9.79
CA TYR A 209 10.21 -6.89 9.58
C TYR A 209 11.56 -7.11 10.30
N CYS A 210 11.53 -7.53 11.56
CA CYS A 210 12.74 -7.87 12.32
C CYS A 210 13.59 -8.94 11.62
N SER A 211 12.95 -9.91 10.96
CA SER A 211 13.64 -10.93 10.18
C SER A 211 14.21 -10.36 8.87
N LEU A 212 13.38 -9.71 8.04
CA LEU A 212 13.76 -9.25 6.71
C LEU A 212 14.85 -8.17 6.74
N ILE A 213 14.80 -7.26 7.72
CA ILE A 213 15.78 -6.17 7.83
C ILE A 213 17.20 -6.69 8.03
N GLU A 214 17.37 -7.89 8.59
CA GLU A 214 18.68 -8.51 8.80
C GLU A 214 19.04 -9.53 7.72
N THR A 215 18.05 -10.26 7.20
CA THR A 215 18.28 -11.47 6.41
C THR A 215 18.03 -11.33 4.91
N ASP A 216 17.27 -10.32 4.45
CA ASP A 216 16.99 -10.20 3.02
C ASP A 216 18.27 -9.87 2.24
N SER A 217 18.54 -10.65 1.18
CA SER A 217 19.74 -10.47 0.34
C SER A 217 19.71 -9.17 -0.46
N ASN A 218 18.53 -8.67 -0.80
CA ASN A 218 18.37 -7.45 -1.59
C ASN A 218 18.33 -6.21 -0.67
N SER A 219 19.23 -5.26 -0.91
CA SER A 219 19.33 -4.06 -0.09
C SER A 219 18.10 -3.16 -0.16
N GLU A 220 17.42 -3.08 -1.30
CA GLU A 220 16.23 -2.25 -1.44
C GLU A 220 15.04 -2.82 -0.64
N VAL A 221 14.99 -4.15 -0.42
CA VAL A 221 14.02 -4.75 0.51
C VAL A 221 14.35 -4.33 1.94
N ARG A 222 15.62 -4.43 2.36
CA ARG A 222 16.05 -3.98 3.70
C ARG A 222 15.77 -2.48 3.91
N ARG A 223 15.99 -1.65 2.89
CA ARG A 223 15.64 -0.22 2.92
C ARG A 223 14.14 0.01 3.06
N ALA A 224 13.32 -0.74 2.32
CA ALA A 224 11.87 -0.66 2.42
C ALA A 224 11.39 -1.01 3.84
N VAL A 225 11.92 -2.09 4.42
CA VAL A 225 11.60 -2.46 5.81
C VAL A 225 12.00 -1.35 6.77
N LEU A 226 13.22 -0.81 6.62
CA LEU A 226 13.73 0.26 7.47
C LEU A 226 12.89 1.55 7.38
N SER A 227 12.32 1.87 6.22
CA SER A 227 11.39 3.01 6.10
C SER A 227 10.03 2.78 6.77
N CYS A 228 9.60 1.52 6.88
CA CYS A 228 8.27 1.16 7.40
C CYS A 228 8.28 0.79 8.89
N ILE A 229 9.36 0.20 9.40
CA ILE A 229 9.43 -0.35 10.75
C ILE A 229 9.23 0.74 11.81
N ASN A 230 8.29 0.51 12.73
CA ASN A 230 8.06 1.41 13.86
C ASN A 230 9.10 1.13 14.96
N PRO A 231 9.78 2.16 15.49
CA PRO A 231 10.66 1.99 16.64
C PRO A 231 9.90 1.52 17.89
N SER A 232 10.40 0.46 18.51
CA SER A 232 9.94 -0.09 19.77
C SER A 232 11.11 -0.78 20.47
N VAL A 233 10.91 -1.25 21.71
CA VAL A 233 11.94 -2.01 22.45
C VAL A 233 12.46 -3.19 21.62
N LYS A 234 11.57 -3.85 20.88
CA LYS A 234 11.89 -5.03 20.05
C LYS A 234 12.62 -4.69 18.76
N THR A 235 12.31 -3.55 18.13
CA THR A 235 12.83 -3.20 16.79
C THR A 235 14.07 -2.30 16.84
N LEU A 236 14.28 -1.56 17.93
CA LEU A 236 15.32 -0.55 18.02
C LEU A 236 16.73 -1.11 17.75
N SER A 237 17.07 -2.27 18.32
CA SER A 237 18.37 -2.91 18.08
C SER A 237 18.58 -3.29 16.61
N LYS A 238 17.51 -3.69 15.92
CA LYS A 238 17.50 -4.03 14.48
C LYS A 238 17.72 -2.80 13.62
N ILE A 239 17.06 -1.69 13.95
CA ILE A 239 17.22 -0.38 13.30
C ILE A 239 18.66 0.12 13.48
N ILE A 240 19.17 0.14 14.71
CA ILE A 240 20.55 0.53 15.01
C ILE A 240 21.54 -0.38 14.25
N GLY A 241 21.30 -1.69 14.20
CA GLY A 241 22.15 -2.60 13.46
C GLY A 241 22.28 -2.27 11.96
N ARG A 242 21.32 -1.57 11.36
CA ARG A 242 21.39 -1.12 9.97
C ARG A 242 22.33 0.05 9.73
N THR A 243 22.83 0.74 10.76
CA THR A 243 23.94 1.71 10.58
C THR A 243 25.24 1.02 10.19
N MET A 244 25.31 -0.30 10.21
CA MET A 244 26.46 -1.11 9.78
C MET A 244 26.14 -2.00 8.58
N ASP A 245 25.05 -1.73 7.86
CA ASP A 245 24.71 -2.48 6.66
C ASP A 245 25.82 -2.41 5.59
N VAL A 246 25.98 -3.48 4.81
CA VAL A 246 26.97 -3.54 3.72
C VAL A 246 26.75 -2.44 2.67
N LYS A 247 25.49 -2.03 2.43
CA LYS A 247 25.14 -0.99 1.48
C LYS A 247 25.01 0.37 2.16
N GLU A 248 25.72 1.34 1.59
CA GLU A 248 25.69 2.75 2.01
C GLU A 248 24.27 3.32 2.09
N THR A 249 23.44 3.05 1.08
CA THR A 249 22.07 3.57 1.02
C THR A 249 21.16 3.08 2.16
N VAL A 250 21.47 1.91 2.75
CA VAL A 250 20.79 1.39 3.95
C VAL A 250 21.33 2.07 5.20
N ARG A 251 22.67 2.21 5.34
CA ARG A 251 23.29 2.90 6.48
C ARG A 251 22.81 4.35 6.59
N LYS A 252 22.81 5.06 5.46
CA LYS A 252 22.30 6.44 5.37
C LYS A 252 20.86 6.51 5.88
N LEU A 253 19.96 5.67 5.35
CA LEU A 253 18.56 5.65 5.77
C LEU A 253 18.40 5.28 7.26
N ALA A 254 19.24 4.42 7.82
CA ALA A 254 19.18 4.06 9.24
C ALA A 254 19.40 5.28 10.13
N TYR A 255 20.38 6.12 9.80
CA TYR A 255 20.61 7.37 10.51
C TYR A 255 19.45 8.36 10.35
N GLN A 256 18.81 8.44 9.18
CA GLN A 256 17.61 9.27 8.99
C GLN A 256 16.46 8.78 9.88
N VAL A 257 16.19 7.48 9.89
CA VAL A 257 15.13 6.88 10.71
C VAL A 257 15.40 7.10 12.20
N LEU A 258 16.64 6.96 12.65
CA LEU A 258 17.03 7.26 14.03
C LEU A 258 16.84 8.74 14.37
N ALA A 259 17.13 9.65 13.43
CA ALA A 259 16.95 11.09 13.62
C ALA A 259 15.47 11.50 13.69
N GLU A 260 14.64 10.92 12.82
CA GLU A 260 13.23 11.32 12.65
C GLU A 260 12.28 10.62 13.62
N LYS A 261 12.56 9.36 13.99
CA LYS A 261 11.59 8.50 14.68
C LYS A 261 12.02 8.05 16.08
N VAL A 262 13.25 8.32 16.50
CA VAL A 262 13.78 7.84 17.79
C VAL A 262 14.24 9.01 18.65
N HIS A 263 13.62 9.16 19.82
CA HIS A 263 14.04 10.15 20.79
C HIS A 263 15.41 9.77 21.39
N VAL A 264 16.32 10.74 21.56
CA VAL A 264 17.69 10.49 22.07
C VAL A 264 17.69 9.76 23.42
N LYS A 265 16.73 10.07 24.31
CA LYS A 265 16.56 9.42 25.61
C LYS A 265 16.18 7.93 25.54
N THR A 266 15.64 7.46 24.41
CA THR A 266 15.35 6.03 24.19
C THR A 266 16.63 5.22 23.98
N LEU A 267 17.72 5.87 23.56
CA LEU A 267 19.02 5.25 23.36
C LEU A 267 19.80 5.27 24.68
N THR A 268 20.57 4.21 24.95
CA THR A 268 21.56 4.22 26.03
C THR A 268 22.71 5.16 25.67
N ILE A 269 23.44 5.66 26.68
CA ILE A 269 24.62 6.52 26.48
C ILE A 269 25.62 5.85 25.53
N ALA A 270 25.94 4.57 25.78
CA ALA A 270 26.84 3.79 24.92
C ALA A 270 26.34 3.69 23.46
N GLN A 271 25.02 3.57 23.23
CA GLN A 271 24.46 3.60 21.87
C GLN A 271 24.61 4.98 21.22
N ARG A 272 24.39 6.07 21.96
CA ARG A 272 24.52 7.43 21.44
C ARG A 272 25.95 7.70 20.97
N VAL A 273 26.93 7.43 21.83
CA VAL A 273 28.36 7.60 21.52
C VAL A 273 28.75 6.72 20.34
N LYS A 274 28.34 5.45 20.34
CA LYS A 274 28.61 4.53 19.23
C LYS A 274 28.04 5.02 17.90
N LEU A 275 26.79 5.50 17.88
CA LEU A 275 26.15 5.99 16.67
C LEU A 275 26.90 7.19 16.08
N LEU A 276 27.29 8.14 16.93
CA LEU A 276 28.08 9.31 16.51
C LEU A 276 29.47 8.91 16.02
N GLN A 277 30.19 8.10 16.79
CA GLN A 277 31.53 7.64 16.41
C GLN A 277 31.51 6.87 15.10
N GLN A 278 30.57 5.94 14.91
CA GLN A 278 30.45 5.17 13.67
C GLN A 278 30.03 6.05 12.49
N GLY A 279 29.08 6.96 12.71
CA GLY A 279 28.47 7.74 11.62
C GLY A 279 29.39 8.85 11.11
N LEU A 280 30.04 9.57 12.01
CA LEU A 280 30.99 10.64 11.67
C LEU A 280 32.27 10.09 11.03
N ASN A 281 32.59 8.83 11.30
CA ASN A 281 33.74 8.12 10.72
C ASN A 281 33.33 7.08 9.67
N ASP A 282 32.11 7.13 9.12
CA ASP A 282 31.70 6.21 8.06
C ASP A 282 32.61 6.40 6.83
N ARG A 283 32.85 5.35 6.06
CA ARG A 283 33.64 5.43 4.82
C ARG A 283 32.99 6.29 3.73
N SER A 284 31.69 6.57 3.84
CA SER A 284 30.94 7.37 2.87
C SER A 284 30.61 8.75 3.40
N GLU A 285 30.97 9.78 2.62
CA GLU A 285 30.61 11.17 2.91
C GLU A 285 29.10 11.38 2.99
N SER A 286 28.31 10.64 2.20
CA SER A 286 26.85 10.77 2.21
C SER A 286 26.22 10.31 3.53
N VAL A 287 26.89 9.40 4.26
CA VAL A 287 26.50 8.95 5.59
C VAL A 287 27.00 9.93 6.66
N LYS A 288 28.24 10.42 6.55
CA LYS A 288 28.73 11.47 7.46
C LYS A 288 27.84 12.71 7.43
N GLU A 289 27.45 13.13 6.22
CA GLU A 289 26.58 14.27 6.00
C GLU A 289 25.21 14.08 6.67
N ILE A 290 24.61 12.88 6.61
CA ILE A 290 23.30 12.65 7.23
C ILE A 290 23.38 12.67 8.76
N VAL A 291 24.49 12.18 9.32
CA VAL A 291 24.74 12.22 10.76
C VAL A 291 24.90 13.66 11.23
N GLN A 292 25.64 14.48 10.50
CA GLN A 292 25.86 15.90 10.82
C GLN A 292 24.59 16.74 10.65
N LYS A 293 23.92 16.61 9.50
CA LYS A 293 22.81 17.50 9.12
C LYS A 293 21.46 17.08 9.68
N GLN A 294 21.26 15.79 10.00
CA GLN A 294 19.98 15.30 10.49
C GLN A 294 20.07 14.75 11.91
N LEU A 295 20.90 13.74 12.18
CA LEU A 295 20.92 13.12 13.52
C LEU A 295 21.38 14.10 14.61
N LEU A 296 22.54 14.72 14.44
CA LEU A 296 23.08 15.69 15.39
C LEU A 296 22.17 16.91 15.53
N GLN A 297 21.62 17.40 14.41
CA GLN A 297 20.70 18.53 14.45
C GLN A 297 19.39 18.17 15.18
N ALA A 298 18.84 16.98 14.96
CA ALA A 298 17.65 16.51 15.68
C ALA A 298 17.92 16.41 17.19
N TRP A 299 19.06 15.87 17.60
CA TRP A 299 19.41 15.78 19.01
C TRP A 299 19.68 17.15 19.64
N LEU A 300 20.33 18.06 18.91
CA LEU A 300 20.55 19.44 19.35
C LEU A 300 19.23 20.21 19.50
N ASN A 301 18.29 20.02 18.57
CA ASN A 301 16.96 20.62 18.64
C ASN A 301 16.19 20.12 19.87
N LEU A 302 16.29 18.83 20.19
CA LEU A 302 15.69 18.26 21.41
C LEU A 302 16.33 18.83 22.69
N ALA A 303 17.60 19.23 22.63
CA ALA A 303 18.30 19.95 23.69
C ALA A 303 18.10 21.48 23.62
N GLY A 304 17.06 21.97 22.93
CA GLY A 304 16.74 23.39 22.83
C GLY A 304 17.82 24.26 22.17
N GLY A 305 18.71 23.66 21.35
CA GLY A 305 19.85 24.36 20.77
C GLY A 305 21.06 24.49 21.71
N ASN A 306 21.00 23.91 22.91
CA ASN A 306 22.08 23.98 23.90
C ASN A 306 23.09 22.84 23.70
N VAL A 307 24.29 23.21 23.25
CA VAL A 307 25.39 22.25 23.04
C VAL A 307 25.85 21.60 24.35
N LEU A 308 25.86 22.34 25.46
CA LEU A 308 26.26 21.78 26.76
C LEU A 308 25.26 20.74 27.26
N GLU A 309 23.97 20.95 27.01
CA GLU A 309 22.93 19.98 27.34
C GLU A 309 23.02 18.73 26.45
N LEU A 310 23.29 18.91 25.16
CA LEU A 310 23.57 17.77 24.26
C LEU A 310 24.79 16.96 24.75
N LEU A 311 25.87 17.63 25.17
CA LEU A 311 27.05 16.95 25.72
C LEU A 311 26.69 16.16 26.99
N HIS A 312 25.86 16.69 27.89
CA HIS A 312 25.36 15.91 29.05
C HIS A 312 24.58 14.66 28.65
N HIS A 313 23.95 14.63 27.47
CA HIS A 313 23.30 13.42 26.94
C HIS A 313 24.28 12.41 26.34
N LEU A 314 25.53 12.80 26.10
CA LEU A 314 26.58 11.94 25.54
C LEU A 314 27.53 11.38 26.61
N ASP A 315 27.36 11.80 27.87
CA ASP A 315 28.25 11.52 29.02
C ASP A 315 29.64 12.14 28.80
#